data_AF-A0A7L2W253-F1
#
_entry.id   AF-A0A7L2W253-F1
#
_cell.length_a   1.000
_cell.length_b   1.000
_cell.length_c   1.000
_cell.angle_alpha   90.00
_cell.angle_beta   90.00
_cell.angle_gamma   90.00
#
_symmetry.space_group_name_H-M   'P 1'
#
loop_
_entity.id
_entity.type
_entity.pdbx_description
1 polymer ?
#
loop_
_entity_poly.entity_id
_entity_poly.type
_entity_poly.pdbx_seq_one_letter_code
_entity_poly.pdbx_strand_id
1 'polypeptide(L)'
;MAEDLPGVLVLDVGGTHGVLENIAELLKKHFCLITMKEFRENMKEMSKKIQSVFVFECRPTIDKELLESLPNLKVIGNSGVGVDHLDVKMISNFGVKVTNTPHAVADPTADIGMALMLASARRLVEGNVLHFLDLSYFFGISHLYYDKDNLSESVFEMLLWGKKLQRILFSKASAFPVSFLLKQW
;
A
#
# COMPACT_ATOMS: atom_id res chain seq x y z
N MET A 1 0.44 -13.73 -33.45
CA MET A 1 -0.79 -13.21 -32.80
C MET A 1 -0.43 -12.40 -31.54
N ALA A 2 0.52 -11.46 -31.63
CA ALA A 2 0.98 -10.63 -30.49
C ALA A 2 1.12 -9.13 -30.86
N GLU A 3 0.85 -8.75 -32.10
CA GLU A 3 1.21 -7.43 -32.64
C GLU A 3 0.21 -6.31 -32.27
N ASP A 4 -0.97 -6.65 -31.75
CA ASP A 4 -2.06 -5.68 -31.56
C ASP A 4 -2.44 -5.38 -30.10
N LEU A 5 -1.67 -5.90 -29.12
CA LEU A 5 -1.95 -5.62 -27.71
C LEU A 5 -1.55 -4.17 -27.34
N PRO A 6 -2.38 -3.45 -26.55
CA PRO A 6 -2.04 -2.12 -26.08
C PRO A 6 -0.79 -2.15 -25.19
N GLY A 7 0.04 -1.11 -25.28
CA GLY A 7 1.24 -0.98 -24.46
C GLY A 7 0.92 -0.60 -23.01
N VAL A 8 1.60 -1.26 -22.07
CA VAL A 8 1.67 -0.84 -20.67
C VAL A 8 3.12 -0.48 -20.33
N LEU A 9 3.32 0.74 -19.84
CA LEU A 9 4.61 1.21 -19.38
C LEU A 9 4.78 0.91 -17.89
N VAL A 10 5.88 0.28 -17.53
CA VAL A 10 6.32 0.03 -16.14
C VAL A 10 7.72 0.61 -15.94
N LEU A 11 8.13 0.86 -14.69
CA LEU A 11 9.51 1.25 -14.41
C LEU A 11 10.49 0.18 -14.89
N ASP A 12 10.37 -1.01 -14.30
CA ASP A 12 11.19 -2.19 -14.56
C ASP A 12 10.43 -3.45 -14.11
N VAL A 13 10.98 -4.63 -14.35
CA VAL A 13 10.50 -5.92 -13.85
C VAL A 13 11.52 -6.53 -12.90
N GLY A 14 11.07 -6.89 -11.70
CA GLY A 14 11.94 -7.41 -10.63
C GLY A 14 12.84 -6.34 -9.98
N GLY A 15 13.84 -6.79 -9.23
CA GLY A 15 14.73 -5.89 -8.48
C GLY A 15 14.03 -5.15 -7.33
N THR A 16 14.65 -4.07 -6.85
CA THR A 16 14.18 -3.34 -5.66
C THR A 16 12.92 -2.50 -5.91
N HIS A 17 12.73 -2.01 -7.14
CA HIS A 17 11.66 -1.06 -7.47
C HIS A 17 10.84 -1.44 -8.71
N GLY A 18 11.14 -2.58 -9.33
CA GLY A 18 10.38 -3.07 -10.47
C GLY A 18 9.14 -3.82 -10.04
N VAL A 19 8.24 -3.98 -10.99
CA VAL A 19 7.01 -4.77 -10.81
C VAL A 19 7.39 -6.22 -10.54
N LEU A 20 6.70 -6.85 -9.59
CA LEU A 20 6.93 -8.26 -9.25
C LEU A 20 6.70 -9.17 -10.48
N GLU A 21 7.49 -10.24 -10.60
CA GLU A 21 7.45 -11.15 -11.76
C GLU A 21 6.05 -11.71 -12.03
N ASN A 22 5.34 -12.13 -10.98
CA ASN A 22 3.97 -12.65 -11.10
C ASN A 22 2.98 -11.59 -11.62
N ILE A 23 3.18 -10.31 -11.29
CA ILE A 23 2.36 -9.21 -11.81
C ILE A 23 2.76 -8.91 -13.27
N ALA A 24 4.05 -8.93 -13.58
CA ALA A 24 4.53 -8.76 -14.95
C ALA A 24 4.01 -9.85 -15.89
N GLU A 25 3.97 -11.11 -15.43
CA GLU A 25 3.35 -12.23 -16.16
C GLU A 25 1.86 -11.99 -16.41
N LEU A 26 1.13 -11.46 -15.43
CA LEU A 26 -0.29 -11.12 -15.58
C LEU A 26 -0.48 -9.99 -16.59
N LEU A 27 0.35 -8.94 -16.54
CA LEU A 27 0.30 -7.83 -17.49
C LEU A 27 0.58 -8.31 -18.91
N LYS A 28 1.59 -9.17 -19.11
CA LYS A 28 1.96 -9.75 -20.41
C LYS A 28 0.83 -10.56 -21.07
N LYS A 29 -0.17 -11.03 -20.32
CA LYS A 29 -1.35 -11.72 -20.90
C LYS A 29 -2.30 -10.79 -21.64
N HIS A 30 -2.31 -9.50 -21.29
CA HIS A 30 -3.29 -8.52 -21.78
C HIS A 30 -2.65 -7.30 -22.46
N PHE A 31 -1.36 -7.07 -22.22
CA PHE A 31 -0.64 -5.89 -22.67
C PHE A 31 0.72 -6.26 -23.24
N CYS A 32 1.21 -5.42 -24.15
CA CYS A 32 2.63 -5.37 -24.47
C CYS A 32 3.35 -4.61 -23.34
N LEU A 33 4.04 -5.34 -22.47
CA LEU A 33 4.80 -4.75 -21.36
C LEU A 33 6.05 -4.07 -21.92
N ILE A 34 6.24 -2.80 -21.56
CA ILE A 34 7.35 -1.95 -21.97
C ILE A 34 7.96 -1.36 -20.69
N THR A 35 9.26 -1.54 -20.51
CA THR A 35 10.01 -0.92 -19.41
C THR A 35 10.41 0.51 -19.73
N MET A 36 10.71 1.31 -18.70
CA MET A 36 11.22 2.68 -18.92
C MET A 36 12.55 2.69 -19.69
N LYS A 37 13.35 1.64 -19.57
CA LYS A 37 14.60 1.51 -20.35
C LYS A 37 14.29 1.38 -21.84
N GLU A 38 13.45 0.42 -22.22
CA GLU A 38 13.03 0.19 -23.60
C GLU A 38 12.32 1.41 -24.20
N PHE A 39 11.49 2.09 -23.40
CA PHE A 39 10.83 3.33 -23.80
C PHE A 39 11.83 4.44 -24.13
N ARG A 40 12.87 4.64 -23.32
CA ARG A 40 13.90 5.67 -23.59
C ARG A 40 14.75 5.35 -24.81
N GLU A 41 15.05 4.07 -25.05
CA GLU A 41 15.83 3.63 -26.21
C GLU A 41 15.05 3.82 -27.53
N ASN A 42 13.72 3.64 -27.54
CA ASN A 42 12.87 3.69 -28.74
C ASN A 42 11.64 4.62 -28.60
N MET A 43 11.84 5.81 -28.02
CA MET A 43 10.75 6.71 -27.60
C MET A 43 9.75 7.07 -28.72
N LYS A 44 10.21 7.34 -29.94
CA LYS A 44 9.35 7.74 -31.07
C LYS A 44 8.37 6.64 -31.51
N GLU A 45 8.77 5.38 -31.38
CA GLU A 45 7.95 4.23 -31.77
C GLU A 45 7.03 3.82 -30.62
N MET A 46 7.60 3.69 -29.42
CA MET A 46 6.89 3.19 -28.24
C MET A 46 5.82 4.17 -27.73
N SER A 47 6.06 5.48 -27.84
CA SER A 47 5.11 6.53 -27.41
C SER A 47 3.70 6.36 -27.97
N LYS A 48 3.59 5.92 -29.22
CA LYS A 48 2.28 5.70 -29.88
C LYS A 48 1.59 4.42 -29.43
N LYS A 49 2.36 3.43 -28.95
CA LYS A 49 1.83 2.12 -28.54
C LYS A 49 1.33 2.11 -27.10
N ILE A 50 1.94 2.91 -26.23
CA ILE A 50 1.63 2.99 -24.81
C ILE A 50 0.27 3.67 -24.62
N GLN A 51 -0.67 2.91 -24.05
CA GLN A 51 -2.02 3.40 -23.71
C GLN A 51 -2.26 3.42 -22.20
N SER A 52 -1.37 2.78 -21.43
CA SER A 52 -1.44 2.71 -19.99
C SER A 52 -0.08 2.81 -19.32
N VAL A 53 -0.03 3.37 -18.12
CA VAL A 53 1.14 3.30 -17.23
C VAL A 53 0.72 2.55 -15.97
N PHE A 54 1.51 1.58 -15.55
CA PHE A 54 1.31 0.88 -14.29
C PHE A 54 2.35 1.38 -13.28
N VAL A 55 1.86 2.03 -12.23
CA VAL A 55 2.69 2.61 -11.16
C VAL A 55 2.79 1.60 -10.04
N PHE A 56 4.02 1.22 -9.71
CA PHE A 56 4.37 0.33 -8.61
C PHE A 56 5.41 1.03 -7.72
N GLU A 57 5.23 0.98 -6.40
CA GLU A 57 6.06 1.73 -5.45
C GLU A 57 6.26 3.21 -5.81
N CYS A 58 5.16 3.88 -6.18
CA CYS A 58 5.16 5.29 -6.59
C CYS A 58 6.04 5.59 -7.83
N ARG A 59 6.34 4.58 -8.66
CA ARG A 59 7.18 4.72 -9.86
C ARG A 59 6.55 4.05 -11.09
N PRO A 60 6.85 4.53 -12.32
CA PRO A 60 7.67 5.71 -12.62
C PRO A 60 6.97 7.01 -12.19
N THR A 61 7.76 8.06 -11.98
CA THR A 61 7.22 9.40 -11.70
C THR A 61 6.39 9.86 -12.89
N ILE A 62 5.17 10.34 -12.62
CA ILE A 62 4.27 10.87 -13.64
C ILE A 62 4.40 12.39 -13.65
N ASP A 63 5.29 12.88 -14.50
CA ASP A 63 5.50 14.31 -14.73
C ASP A 63 4.93 14.75 -16.08
N LYS A 64 4.97 16.06 -16.31
CA LYS A 64 4.47 16.68 -17.54
C LYS A 64 5.20 16.17 -18.79
N GLU A 65 6.52 15.97 -18.69
CA GLU A 65 7.35 15.48 -19.80
C GLU A 65 6.94 14.08 -20.24
N LEU A 66 6.68 13.18 -19.27
CA LEU A 66 6.19 11.84 -19.55
C LEU A 66 4.80 11.90 -20.21
N LEU A 67 3.88 12.72 -19.68
CA LEU A 67 2.54 12.85 -20.24
C LEU A 67 2.57 13.40 -21.68
N GLU A 68 3.39 14.41 -21.96
CA GLU A 68 3.58 14.97 -23.31
C GLU A 68 4.19 13.95 -24.28
N SER A 69 5.01 13.04 -23.77
CA SER A 69 5.63 11.98 -24.59
C SER A 69 4.70 10.83 -24.95
N LEU A 70 3.52 10.71 -24.33
CA LEU A 70 2.60 9.58 -24.47
C LEU A 70 1.23 10.03 -25.04
N PRO A 71 1.15 10.37 -26.34
CA PRO A 71 -0.04 11.00 -26.93
C PRO A 71 -1.30 10.12 -26.90
N ASN A 72 -1.14 8.79 -26.76
CA ASN A 72 -2.23 7.83 -26.73
C ASN A 72 -2.52 7.30 -25.32
N LEU A 73 -1.95 7.91 -24.28
CA LEU A 73 -2.16 7.49 -22.89
C LEU A 73 -3.62 7.71 -22.49
N LYS A 74 -4.25 6.67 -21.92
CA LYS A 74 -5.66 6.70 -21.51
C LYS A 74 -5.83 6.55 -20.00
N VAL A 75 -4.98 5.73 -19.38
CA VAL A 75 -5.15 5.34 -17.98
C VAL A 75 -3.81 5.14 -17.27
N ILE A 76 -3.77 5.53 -16.00
CA ILE A 76 -2.68 5.24 -15.07
C ILE A 76 -3.26 4.34 -13.97
N GLY A 77 -2.70 3.14 -13.83
CA GLY A 77 -3.03 2.18 -12.78
C GLY A 77 -2.05 2.28 -11.64
N ASN A 78 -2.46 2.85 -10.51
CA ASN A 78 -1.64 2.95 -9.31
C ASN A 78 -1.83 1.72 -8.41
N SER A 79 -0.75 0.99 -8.18
CA SER A 79 -0.69 -0.10 -7.21
C SER A 79 -0.52 0.43 -5.80
N GLY A 80 -1.59 1.02 -5.26
CA GLY A 80 -1.63 1.52 -3.88
C GLY A 80 -2.92 2.27 -3.59
N VAL A 81 -3.21 2.50 -2.31
CA VAL A 81 -4.36 3.32 -1.89
C VAL A 81 -4.03 4.81 -2.07
N GLY A 82 -2.86 5.24 -1.57
CA GLY A 82 -2.40 6.62 -1.60
C GLY A 82 -2.02 7.08 -3.01
N VAL A 83 -2.36 8.34 -3.32
CA VAL A 83 -2.12 8.97 -4.62
C VAL A 83 -1.39 10.31 -4.49
N ASP A 84 -0.84 10.64 -3.32
CA ASP A 84 -0.21 11.93 -3.03
C ASP A 84 1.01 12.24 -3.92
N HIS A 85 1.64 11.19 -4.46
CA HIS A 85 2.75 11.29 -5.41
C HIS A 85 2.30 11.56 -6.86
N LEU A 86 0.98 11.59 -7.12
CA LEU A 86 0.40 11.84 -8.44
C LEU A 86 -0.29 13.20 -8.44
N ASP A 87 0.11 14.09 -9.35
CA ASP A 87 -0.66 15.30 -9.63
C ASP A 87 -1.89 14.94 -10.47
N VAL A 88 -2.96 14.51 -9.80
CA VAL A 88 -4.21 14.07 -10.43
C VAL A 88 -4.84 15.18 -11.28
N LYS A 89 -4.66 16.46 -10.90
CA LYS A 89 -5.19 17.59 -11.67
C LYS A 89 -4.42 17.75 -12.99
N MET A 90 -3.09 17.71 -12.94
CA MET A 90 -2.25 17.72 -14.14
C MET A 90 -2.62 16.55 -15.06
N ILE A 91 -2.63 15.32 -14.52
CA ILE A 91 -2.95 14.11 -15.29
C ILE A 91 -4.33 14.21 -15.94
N SER A 92 -5.33 14.71 -15.21
CA SER A 92 -6.69 14.91 -15.74
C SER A 92 -6.74 15.96 -16.86
N ASN A 93 -5.90 17.00 -16.83
CA ASN A 93 -5.84 18.01 -17.90
C ASN A 93 -5.31 17.43 -19.22
N PHE A 94 -4.55 16.33 -19.16
CA PHE A 94 -4.14 15.55 -20.33
C PHE A 94 -5.22 14.54 -20.79
N GLY A 95 -6.40 14.53 -20.16
CA GLY A 95 -7.49 13.59 -20.49
C GLY A 95 -7.23 12.15 -20.00
N VAL A 96 -6.24 11.95 -19.13
CA VAL A 96 -5.83 10.64 -18.63
C VAL A 96 -6.55 10.34 -17.31
N LYS A 97 -7.08 9.12 -17.16
CA LYS A 97 -7.72 8.67 -15.92
C LYS A 97 -6.71 8.04 -14.97
N VAL A 98 -6.86 8.31 -13.67
CA VAL A 98 -6.08 7.63 -12.62
C VAL A 98 -6.98 6.63 -11.90
N THR A 99 -6.47 5.43 -11.67
CA THR A 99 -7.10 4.39 -10.84
C THR A 99 -6.16 3.97 -9.73
N ASN A 100 -6.70 3.53 -8.60
CA ASN A 100 -5.94 3.08 -7.43
C ASN A 100 -6.58 1.82 -6.83
N THR A 101 -6.03 1.30 -5.73
CA THR A 101 -6.49 0.05 -5.09
C THR A 101 -7.08 0.30 -3.69
N PRO A 102 -8.21 1.02 -3.55
CA PRO A 102 -8.68 1.60 -2.28
C PRO A 102 -9.03 0.59 -1.19
N HIS A 103 -9.09 -0.70 -1.50
CA HIS A 103 -9.51 -1.76 -0.58
C HIS A 103 -8.53 -2.92 -0.47
N ALA A 104 -7.48 -2.97 -1.29
CA ALA A 104 -6.62 -4.14 -1.41
C ALA A 104 -5.88 -4.48 -0.11
N VAL A 105 -5.65 -3.47 0.75
CA VAL A 105 -4.89 -3.61 2.00
C VAL A 105 -5.75 -3.35 3.25
N ALA A 106 -7.07 -3.20 3.13
CA ALA A 106 -7.91 -2.81 4.26
C ALA A 106 -7.90 -3.85 5.39
N ASP A 107 -8.08 -5.13 5.06
CA ASP A 107 -8.05 -6.23 6.04
C ASP A 107 -6.67 -6.42 6.69
N PRO A 108 -5.56 -6.58 5.93
CA PRO A 108 -4.25 -6.75 6.55
C PRO A 108 -3.81 -5.52 7.36
N THR A 109 -4.16 -4.30 6.94
CA THR A 109 -3.91 -3.10 7.75
C THR A 109 -4.69 -3.13 9.06
N ALA A 110 -5.95 -3.58 9.05
CA ALA A 110 -6.71 -3.72 10.28
C ALA A 110 -6.12 -4.81 11.20
N ASP A 111 -5.63 -5.92 10.64
CA ASP A 111 -4.96 -6.98 11.41
C ASP A 111 -3.70 -6.48 12.10
N ILE A 112 -2.83 -5.74 11.38
CA ILE A 112 -1.66 -5.11 11.99
C ILE A 112 -2.05 -4.06 13.03
N GLY A 113 -3.12 -3.29 12.79
CA GLY A 113 -3.67 -2.36 13.78
C GLY A 113 -4.04 -3.07 15.09
N MET A 114 -4.78 -4.17 15.01
CA MET A 114 -5.12 -4.99 16.20
C MET A 114 -3.88 -5.57 16.87
N ALA A 115 -2.92 -6.08 16.10
CA ALA A 115 -1.68 -6.64 16.63
C ALA A 115 -0.88 -5.58 17.41
N LEU A 116 -0.77 -4.36 16.88
CA LEU A 116 -0.08 -3.25 17.54
C LEU A 116 -0.81 -2.79 18.82
N MET A 117 -2.14 -2.74 18.80
CA MET A 117 -2.94 -2.43 20.00
C MET A 117 -2.69 -3.44 21.12
N LEU A 118 -2.73 -4.73 20.80
CA LEU A 118 -2.46 -5.80 21.77
C LEU A 118 -1.00 -5.76 22.25
N ALA A 119 -0.06 -5.56 21.33
CA ALA A 119 1.36 -5.51 21.65
C ALA A 119 1.69 -4.38 22.62
N SER A 120 1.10 -3.20 22.41
CA SER A 120 1.26 -2.05 23.30
C SER A 120 0.64 -2.29 24.68
N ALA A 121 -0.64 -2.66 24.72
CA ALA A 121 -1.35 -2.77 26.01
C ALA A 121 -0.87 -3.94 26.87
N ARG A 122 -0.24 -4.96 26.27
CA ARG A 122 0.30 -6.13 26.99
C ARG A 122 1.81 -6.15 27.06
N ARG A 123 2.48 -5.07 26.62
CA ARG A 123 3.94 -4.95 26.60
C ARG A 123 4.60 -6.18 25.96
N LEU A 124 4.02 -6.68 24.87
CA LEU A 124 4.45 -7.92 24.22
C LEU A 124 5.87 -7.81 23.66
N VAL A 125 6.25 -6.63 23.17
CA VAL A 125 7.57 -6.40 22.60
C VAL A 125 8.63 -6.48 23.70
N GLU A 126 8.40 -5.84 24.84
CA GLU A 126 9.28 -5.93 26.00
C GLU A 126 9.33 -7.35 26.56
N GLY A 127 8.19 -8.05 26.60
CA GLY A 127 8.13 -9.44 27.05
C GLY A 127 8.95 -10.36 26.15
N ASN A 128 8.87 -10.14 24.83
CA ASN A 128 9.64 -10.87 23.83
C ASN A 128 11.15 -10.60 23.95
N VAL A 129 11.57 -9.35 24.17
CA VAL A 129 12.99 -9.02 24.37
C VAL A 129 13.55 -9.69 25.63
N LEU A 130 12.79 -9.70 26.72
CA LEU A 130 13.21 -10.30 27.99
C LEU A 130 13.28 -11.83 27.94
N HIS A 131 12.52 -12.50 27.06
CA HIS A 131 12.62 -13.94 26.84
C HIS A 131 14.02 -14.38 26.38
N PHE A 132 14.77 -13.49 25.72
CA PHE A 132 16.14 -13.76 25.29
C PHE A 132 17.20 -13.51 26.37
N LEU A 133 16.80 -13.05 27.57
CA LEU A 133 17.70 -12.86 28.72
C LEU A 133 17.57 -14.05 29.68
N ASP A 134 18.68 -14.39 30.33
CA ASP A 134 18.80 -15.55 31.22
C ASP A 134 17.79 -15.52 32.40
N LEU A 135 17.34 -16.71 32.84
CA LEU A 135 16.29 -16.94 33.85
C LEU A 135 16.54 -16.23 35.19
N SER A 136 17.78 -15.86 35.48
CA SER A 136 18.16 -15.06 36.65
C SER A 136 17.51 -13.67 36.69
N TYR A 137 17.19 -13.08 35.52
CA TYR A 137 16.47 -11.81 35.44
C TYR A 137 14.96 -11.95 35.66
N PHE A 138 14.37 -13.12 35.38
CA PHE A 138 12.92 -13.35 35.43
C PHE A 138 12.29 -13.01 36.80
N PHE A 139 13.01 -13.28 37.89
CA PHE A 139 12.55 -12.96 39.24
C PHE A 139 12.62 -11.46 39.59
N GLY A 140 13.58 -10.71 39.02
CA GLY A 140 13.82 -9.29 39.36
C GLY A 140 12.88 -8.28 38.68
N ILE A 141 12.29 -8.64 37.54
CA ILE A 141 11.46 -7.72 36.72
C ILE A 141 9.95 -8.00 36.85
N SER A 142 9.57 -9.03 37.61
CA SER A 142 8.19 -9.46 37.81
C SER A 142 7.26 -8.30 38.23
N HIS A 143 7.74 -7.38 39.08
CA HIS A 143 6.99 -6.21 39.55
C HIS A 143 6.73 -5.14 38.47
N LEU A 144 7.55 -5.05 37.40
CA LEU A 144 7.34 -4.07 36.32
C LEU A 144 6.24 -4.47 35.33
N TYR A 145 5.71 -5.70 35.43
CA TYR A 145 4.59 -6.20 34.61
C TYR A 145 3.26 -6.27 35.35
N TYR A 146 3.24 -5.93 36.65
CA TYR A 146 2.02 -5.96 37.45
C TYR A 146 1.17 -4.69 37.33
N ASP A 147 1.71 -3.62 36.75
CA ASP A 147 0.89 -2.47 36.35
C ASP A 147 0.24 -2.80 35.00
N LYS A 148 -0.98 -3.34 35.07
CA LYS A 148 -1.75 -3.77 33.90
C LYS A 148 -2.78 -2.68 33.60
N ASP A 149 -2.48 -1.84 32.61
CA ASP A 149 -3.55 -1.14 31.91
C ASP A 149 -4.48 -2.19 31.29
N ASN A 150 -5.66 -2.33 31.88
CA ASN A 150 -6.61 -3.34 31.46
C ASN A 150 -7.28 -2.84 30.17
N LEU A 151 -7.02 -3.51 29.05
CA LEU A 151 -7.66 -3.21 27.76
C LEU A 151 -9.19 -3.12 27.85
N SER A 152 -9.79 -3.81 28.83
CA SER A 152 -11.24 -3.79 29.04
C SER A 152 -11.80 -2.41 29.40
N GLU A 153 -10.95 -1.48 29.83
CA GLU A 153 -11.35 -0.12 30.23
C GLU A 153 -10.73 0.97 29.34
N SER A 154 -9.87 0.58 28.39
CA SER A 154 -9.20 1.52 27.49
C SER A 154 -10.16 2.07 26.43
N VAL A 155 -10.16 3.40 26.28
CA VAL A 155 -10.88 4.09 25.20
C VAL A 155 -9.90 4.37 24.07
N PHE A 156 -10.13 3.75 22.91
CA PHE A 156 -9.34 4.03 21.71
C PHE A 156 -10.04 5.05 20.82
N GLU A 157 -9.34 6.14 20.51
CA GLU A 157 -9.74 7.10 19.48
C GLU A 157 -9.14 6.69 18.13
N MET A 158 -10.00 6.36 17.17
CA MET A 158 -9.59 6.07 15.79
C MET A 158 -9.58 7.35 14.95
N LEU A 159 -8.69 8.27 15.28
CA LEU A 159 -8.49 9.48 14.48
C LEU A 159 -7.90 9.10 13.11
N LEU A 160 -8.48 9.67 12.04
CA LEU A 160 -7.95 9.64 10.66
C LEU A 160 -8.09 8.34 9.84
N TRP A 161 -8.86 7.35 10.32
CA TRP A 161 -9.07 6.11 9.56
C TRP A 161 -10.30 6.21 8.64
N GLY A 162 -10.21 5.76 7.39
CA GLY A 162 -11.36 5.73 6.47
C GLY A 162 -12.49 4.83 6.99
N LYS A 163 -13.76 5.18 6.70
CA LYS A 163 -14.97 4.50 7.24
C LYS A 163 -14.95 2.96 7.13
N LYS A 164 -14.39 2.41 6.04
CA LYS A 164 -14.31 0.96 5.83
C LYS A 164 -13.27 0.28 6.71
N LEU A 165 -12.08 0.89 6.84
CA LEU A 165 -11.02 0.40 7.72
C LEU A 165 -11.46 0.46 9.19
N GLN A 166 -12.13 1.56 9.58
CA GLN A 166 -12.78 1.67 10.90
C GLN A 166 -13.75 0.53 11.17
N ARG A 167 -14.61 0.20 10.19
CA ARG A 167 -15.61 -0.87 10.34
C ARG A 167 -14.96 -2.25 10.47
N ILE A 168 -13.91 -2.56 9.70
CA ILE A 168 -13.19 -3.83 9.80
C ILE A 168 -12.52 -3.95 11.17
N LEU A 169 -11.83 -2.89 11.62
CA LEU A 169 -11.18 -2.90 12.92
C LEU A 169 -12.20 -3.07 14.05
N PHE A 170 -13.32 -2.34 13.99
CA PHE A 170 -14.40 -2.46 14.97
C PHE A 170 -14.96 -3.88 15.03
N SER A 171 -15.19 -4.52 13.87
CA SER A 171 -15.66 -5.91 13.80
C SER A 171 -14.66 -6.91 14.38
N LYS A 172 -13.36 -6.65 14.29
CA LYS A 172 -12.32 -7.50 14.88
C LYS A 172 -12.21 -7.26 16.39
N ALA A 173 -12.34 -6.01 16.80
CA ALA A 173 -12.20 -5.61 18.18
C ALA A 173 -13.45 -5.89 19.03
N SER A 174 -14.63 -6.08 18.44
CA SER A 174 -15.85 -6.46 19.16
C SER A 174 -15.76 -7.82 19.85
N ALA A 175 -14.78 -8.65 19.49
CA ALA A 175 -14.46 -9.88 20.21
C ALA A 175 -13.75 -9.65 21.56
N PHE A 176 -13.32 -8.41 21.82
CA PHE A 176 -12.66 -7.98 23.06
C PHE A 176 -13.56 -6.99 23.81
N PRO A 177 -13.45 -6.90 25.14
CA PRO A 177 -14.25 -5.97 25.94
C PRO A 177 -13.73 -4.52 25.82
N VAL A 178 -13.47 -4.00 24.61
CA VAL A 178 -12.86 -2.69 24.38
C VAL A 178 -13.92 -1.68 23.91
N SER A 179 -13.85 -0.44 24.40
CA SER A 179 -14.74 0.66 23.98
C SER A 179 -14.07 1.55 22.93
N PHE A 180 -14.75 1.78 21.80
CA PHE A 180 -14.27 2.69 20.74
C PHE A 180 -15.09 3.98 20.73
N LEU A 181 -14.39 5.13 20.63
CA LEU A 181 -15.03 6.40 20.30
C LEU A 181 -14.88 6.65 18.80
N LEU A 182 -16.00 6.59 18.08
CA LEU A 182 -16.09 7.00 16.68
C LEU A 182 -16.42 8.50 16.61
N LYS A 183 -15.43 9.34 16.29
CA LYS A 183 -15.71 10.71 15.85
C LYS A 183 -15.98 10.70 14.34
N GLN A 184 -17.22 10.96 13.95
CA GLN A 184 -17.56 11.23 12.55
C GLN A 184 -17.15 12.66 12.21
N TRP A 185 -16.39 12.84 11.14
CA TRP A 185 -16.16 14.11 10.46
C TRP A 185 -16.73 14.01 9.05
#